data_AF-A0A7J8QB82-F1
#
_entry.id   AF-A0A7J8QB82-F1
#
_cell.length_a   1.000
_cell.length_b   1.000
_cell.length_c   1.000
_cell.angle_alpha   90.00
_cell.angle_beta   90.00
_cell.angle_gamma   90.00
#
_symmetry.space_group_name_H-M   'P 1'
#
loop_
_entity.id
_entity.type
_entity.pdbx_description
1 polymer ?
#
loop_
_entity_poly.entity_id
_entity_poly.type
_entity_poly.pdbx_seq_one_letter_code
_entity_poly.pdbx_strand_id
1 'polypeptide(L)'
;FLRIFKCLYGDSKDEEELYSELTGKNVHIITTIQSWEEKLTEATRDGKILVANFSTPWSGPCRSIAPTYGELADKYPSLMFLTVDVDTLA
;
A
#
# COMPACT_ATOMS: atom_id res chain seq x y z
N PHE A 1 -27.43 -12.46 -7.68
CA PHE A 1 -26.65 -13.43 -6.87
C PHE A 1 -25.17 -13.43 -7.22
N LEU A 2 -24.77 -13.59 -8.49
CA LEU A 2 -23.34 -13.55 -8.89
C LEU A 2 -22.61 -12.23 -8.58
N ARG A 3 -23.30 -11.08 -8.63
CA ARG A 3 -22.73 -9.76 -8.29
C ARG A 3 -22.40 -9.58 -6.80
N ILE A 4 -23.12 -10.27 -5.91
CA ILE A 4 -22.88 -10.19 -4.46
C ILE A 4 -21.66 -11.06 -4.10
N PHE A 5 -21.47 -12.19 -4.78
CA PHE A 5 -20.32 -13.08 -4.54
C PHE A 5 -18.98 -12.51 -5.05
N LYS A 6 -18.96 -11.81 -6.20
CA LYS A 6 -17.73 -11.13 -6.67
C LYS A 6 -17.26 -10.01 -5.73
N CYS A 7 -18.15 -9.47 -4.90
CA CYS A 7 -17.80 -8.50 -3.87
C CYS A 7 -17.11 -9.15 -2.64
N LEU A 8 -17.30 -10.46 -2.44
CA LEU A 8 -16.73 -11.20 -1.31
C LEU A 8 -15.45 -11.95 -1.66
N TYR A 9 -15.26 -12.28 -2.94
CA TYR A 9 -14.07 -12.95 -3.47
C TYR A 9 -13.74 -12.32 -4.83
N GLY A 10 -12.85 -11.33 -4.82
CA GLY A 10 -12.34 -10.68 -6.04
C GLY A 10 -11.43 -11.63 -6.82
N ASP A 11 -11.36 -11.43 -8.14
CA ASP A 11 -10.48 -12.20 -9.02
C ASP A 11 -9.06 -11.62 -8.91
N SER A 12 -8.03 -12.48 -8.87
CA SER A 12 -6.66 -12.12 -8.47
C SER A 12 -5.98 -11.07 -9.37
N LYS A 13 -6.48 -10.86 -10.58
CA LYS A 13 -5.96 -9.87 -11.53
C LYS A 13 -6.64 -8.50 -11.42
N ASP A 14 -7.88 -8.44 -10.92
CA ASP A 14 -8.59 -7.18 -10.69
C ASP A 14 -8.14 -6.53 -9.37
N GLU A 15 -7.60 -7.32 -8.43
CA GLU A 15 -7.18 -6.86 -7.09
C GLU A 15 -5.92 -5.99 -7.13
N GLU A 16 -4.95 -6.30 -7.98
CA GLU A 16 -3.64 -5.61 -8.03
C GLU A 16 -3.75 -4.20 -8.66
N GLU A 17 -4.55 -4.07 -9.72
CA GLU A 17 -4.85 -2.78 -10.36
C GLU A 17 -5.72 -1.90 -9.44
N LEU A 18 -6.73 -2.48 -8.79
CA LEU A 18 -7.57 -1.79 -7.81
C LEU A 18 -6.76 -1.32 -6.59
N TYR A 19 -5.82 -2.12 -6.09
CA TYR A 19 -4.97 -1.71 -4.97
C TYR A 19 -4.11 -0.50 -5.34
N SER A 20 -3.60 -0.46 -6.57
CA SER A 20 -2.81 0.67 -7.07
C SER A 20 -3.62 1.96 -7.19
N GLU A 21 -4.93 1.87 -7.47
CA GLU A 21 -5.85 3.02 -7.46
C GLU A 21 -6.26 3.44 -6.05
N LEU A 22 -6.31 2.51 -5.09
CA LEU A 22 -6.66 2.79 -3.69
C LEU A 22 -5.49 3.35 -2.88
N THR A 23 -4.25 3.00 -3.23
CA THR A 23 -3.05 3.61 -2.65
C THR A 23 -2.83 4.96 -3.32
N GLY A 24 -3.25 6.04 -2.64
CA GLY A 24 -3.11 7.41 -3.14
C GLY A 24 -1.73 7.72 -3.74
N LYS A 25 -1.66 8.74 -4.60
CA LYS A 25 -0.49 9.02 -5.47
C LYS A 25 0.83 9.16 -4.70
N ASN A 26 0.76 9.51 -3.42
CA ASN A 26 1.92 9.72 -2.55
C ASN A 26 2.32 8.48 -1.70
N VAL A 27 1.79 7.29 -1.99
CA VAL A 27 2.19 6.03 -1.35
C VAL A 27 3.18 5.27 -2.23
N HIS A 28 4.29 4.82 -1.66
CA HIS A 28 5.25 3.96 -2.36
C HIS A 28 5.00 2.49 -2.04
N ILE A 29 4.93 1.65 -3.06
CA ILE A 29 4.77 0.19 -2.90
C ILE A 29 6.15 -0.45 -2.78
N ILE A 30 6.29 -1.35 -1.81
CA ILE A 30 7.53 -2.05 -1.45
C ILE A 30 7.28 -3.55 -1.53
N THR A 31 7.95 -4.20 -2.47
CA THR A 31 7.88 -5.66 -2.70
C THR A 31 9.24 -6.34 -2.54
N THR A 32 10.32 -5.57 -2.36
CA THR A 32 11.68 -6.10 -2.20
C THR A 32 12.41 -5.45 -1.03
N ILE A 33 13.31 -6.20 -0.39
CA ILE A 33 14.19 -5.67 0.67
C ILE A 33 15.06 -4.53 0.14
N GLN A 34 15.51 -4.60 -1.11
CA GLN A 34 16.27 -3.52 -1.73
C GLN A 34 15.45 -2.22 -1.79
N SER A 35 14.21 -2.27 -2.28
CA SER A 35 13.34 -1.08 -2.34
C SER A 35 13.04 -0.49 -0.96
N TRP A 36 12.95 -1.35 0.06
CA TRP A 36 12.81 -0.94 1.46
C TRP A 36 14.05 -0.18 1.96
N GLU A 37 15.25 -0.73 1.76
CA GLU A 37 16.51 -0.10 2.16
C GLU A 37 16.75 1.24 1.45
N GLU A 38 16.43 1.32 0.16
CA GLU A 38 16.49 2.55 -0.63
C GLU A 38 15.59 3.64 -0.04
N LYS A 39 14.33 3.30 0.30
CA LYS A 39 13.38 4.26 0.88
C LYS A 39 13.72 4.66 2.31
N LEU A 40 14.23 3.74 3.12
CA LEU A 40 14.75 4.07 4.45
C LEU A 40 15.94 5.04 4.37
N THR A 41 16.85 4.81 3.43
CA THR A 41 18.02 5.67 3.22
C THR A 41 17.58 7.05 2.74
N GLU A 42 16.64 7.12 1.79
CA GLU A 42 16.05 8.37 1.30
C GLU A 42 15.39 9.16 2.45
N ALA A 43 14.52 8.52 3.25
CA ALA A 43 13.84 9.16 4.37
C ALA A 43 14.83 9.69 5.41
N THR A 44 15.87 8.90 5.72
CA THR A 44 16.92 9.29 6.67
C THR A 44 17.72 10.50 6.17
N ARG A 45 18.16 10.46 4.90
CA ARG A 45 18.91 11.55 4.27
C ARG A 45 18.10 12.84 4.23
N ASP A 46 16.80 12.73 3.95
CA ASP A 46 15.91 13.88 3.78
C ASP A 46 15.27 14.32 5.10
N GLY A 47 15.56 13.64 6.22
CA GLY A 47 15.00 13.95 7.55
C GLY A 47 13.48 13.75 7.64
N LYS A 48 12.91 12.85 6.83
CA LYS A 48 11.47 12.57 6.78
C LYS A 48 11.10 11.45 7.75
N ILE A 49 9.93 11.60 8.37
CA ILE A 49 9.28 10.50 9.09
C ILE A 49 8.65 9.56 8.07
N LEU A 50 8.93 8.26 8.23
CA LEU A 50 8.38 7.19 7.42
C LEU A 50 7.23 6.52 8.17
N VAL A 51 6.12 6.30 7.46
CA VAL A 51 4.96 5.54 7.94
C VAL A 51 4.82 4.31 7.06
N ALA A 52 5.03 3.12 7.62
CA ALA A 52 4.93 1.86 6.89
C ALA A 52 3.61 1.13 7.20
N ASN A 53 2.87 0.76 6.16
CA ASN A 53 1.70 -0.10 6.19
C ASN A 53 2.07 -1.49 5.66
N PHE A 54 2.18 -2.48 6.54
CA PHE A 54 2.42 -3.87 6.16
C PHE A 54 1.09 -4.52 5.78
N SER A 55 0.95 -4.90 4.50
CA SER A 55 -0.34 -5.17 3.88
C SER A 55 -0.29 -6.36 2.94
N THR A 56 -1.46 -6.94 2.66
CA THR A 56 -1.66 -7.90 1.56
C THR A 56 -2.88 -7.51 0.73
N PRO A 57 -2.90 -7.86 -0.57
CA PRO A 57 -4.03 -7.52 -1.44
C PRO A 57 -5.33 -8.25 -1.07
N TRP A 58 -5.22 -9.50 -0.58
CA TRP A 58 -6.35 -10.37 -0.26
C TRP A 58 -6.92 -10.18 1.15
N SER A 59 -6.26 -9.39 2.01
CA SER A 59 -6.75 -9.10 3.36
C SER A 59 -7.88 -8.04 3.32
N GLY A 60 -9.09 -8.45 3.70
CA GLY A 60 -10.26 -7.57 3.79
C GLY A 60 -10.03 -6.30 4.63
N PRO A 61 -9.51 -6.40 5.87
CA PRO A 61 -9.17 -5.23 6.69
C PRO A 61 -8.15 -4.30 6.04
N CYS A 62 -7.12 -4.85 5.37
CA CYS A 62 -6.11 -4.09 4.66
C CYS A 62 -6.70 -3.27 3.50
N ARG A 63 -7.58 -3.90 2.70
CA ARG A 63 -8.34 -3.21 1.66
C ARG A 63 -9.22 -2.09 2.21
N SER A 64 -9.87 -2.33 3.35
CA SER A 64 -10.76 -1.35 3.96
C SER A 64 -10.05 -0.08 4.43
N ILE A 65 -8.77 -0.18 4.81
CA ILE A 65 -8.00 0.98 5.31
C ILE A 65 -7.18 1.68 4.21
N ALA A 66 -6.90 0.99 3.09
CA ALA A 66 -6.07 1.52 2.00
C ALA A 66 -6.49 2.91 1.49
N PRO A 67 -7.79 3.23 1.26
CA PRO A 67 -8.21 4.55 0.81
C PRO A 67 -7.87 5.65 1.81
N THR A 68 -8.21 5.44 3.08
CA THR A 68 -7.90 6.37 4.16
C THR A 68 -6.40 6.57 4.31
N TYR A 69 -5.61 5.50 4.14
CA TYR A 69 -4.15 5.57 4.17
C TYR A 69 -3.60 6.42 3.01
N GLY A 70 -4.15 6.25 1.80
CA GLY A 70 -3.85 7.09 0.64
C GLY A 70 -4.20 8.57 0.85
N GLU A 71 -5.38 8.87 1.41
CA GLU A 71 -5.80 10.23 1.75
C GLU A 71 -4.84 10.90 2.76
N LEU A 72 -4.33 10.13 3.73
CA LEU A 72 -3.33 10.63 4.68
C LEU A 72 -1.99 10.93 3.99
N ALA A 73 -1.57 10.09 3.04
CA ALA A 73 -0.36 10.33 2.25
C ALA A 73 -0.48 11.60 1.39
N ASP A 74 -1.65 11.84 0.81
CA ASP A 74 -1.92 13.06 0.04
C ASP A 74 -1.99 14.30 0.94
N LYS A 75 -2.53 14.15 2.16
CA LYS A 75 -2.65 15.24 3.14
C LYS A 75 -1.32 15.64 3.80
N TYR A 76 -0.39 14.69 3.96
CA TYR A 76 0.87 14.91 4.68
C TYR A 76 2.10 14.60 3.80
N PRO A 77 2.38 15.39 2.74
CA PRO A 77 3.48 15.14 1.81
C PRO A 77 4.88 15.32 2.44
N SER A 78 4.98 15.88 3.64
CA SER A 78 6.22 15.94 4.42
C SER A 78 6.61 14.58 5.03
N LEU A 79 5.67 13.65 5.14
CA LEU A 79 5.91 12.28 5.57
C LEU A 79 6.10 11.38 4.35
N MET A 80 6.80 10.26 4.52
CA MET A 80 6.94 9.24 3.50
C MET A 80 6.03 8.06 3.84
N PHE A 81 5.04 7.77 2.99
CA PHE A 81 4.11 6.66 3.19
C PHE A 81 4.52 5.46 2.33
N LEU A 82 4.67 4.29 2.96
CA LEU A 82 5.02 3.04 2.30
C LEU A 82 3.92 2.00 2.51
N THR A 83 3.50 1.31 1.45
CA THR A 83 2.79 0.03 1.57
C THR A 83 3.75 -1.10 1.28
N VAL A 84 3.88 -2.01 2.22
CA VAL A 84 4.87 -3.08 2.25
C VAL A 84 4.12 -4.40 2.07
N ASP A 85 4.27 -5.03 0.91
CA ASP A 85 3.58 -6.27 0.57
C ASP A 85 4.26 -7.46 1.25
N VAL A 86 3.61 -8.01 2.27
CA VAL A 86 4.22 -9.05 3.12
C VAL A 86 4.29 -10.43 2.48
N ASP A 87 3.57 -10.68 1.39
CA ASP A 87 3.61 -11.97 0.69
C ASP A 87 4.75 -12.02 -0.32
N THR A 88 5.03 -10.89 -0.98
CA THR A 88 6.09 -10.77 -1.98
C THR A 88 7.48 -10.53 -1.38
N LEU A 89 7.54 -10.08 -0.12
CA LEU A 89 8.79 -9.84 0.61
C LEU A 89 9.45 -11.09 1.20
N ALA A 90 8.79 -12.25 1.12
CA ALA A 90 9.24 -13.52 1.71
C ALA A 90 10.35 -14.21 0.90
#